data_AF-A0A0W8C982-F1
#
_entry.id   AF-A0A0W8C982-F1
#
_cell.length_a   1.000
_cell.length_b   1.000
_cell.length_c   1.000
_cell.angle_alpha   90.00
_cell.angle_beta   90.00
_cell.angle_gamma   90.00
#
_symmetry.space_group_name_H-M   'P 1'
#
loop_
_entity.id
_entity.type
_entity.pdbx_description
1 polymer ?
#
loop_
_entity_poly.entity_id
_entity_poly.type
_entity_poly.pdbx_seq_one_letter_code
_entity_poly.pdbx_strand_id
1 'polypeptide(L)'
;MDVFNVDEGLVERLTRPLPPQLTLADLSVHGFIEHDASLVHDDTYVKRDPAQVNTTLADNVFAKSVDGKLNKHTMAKVRKERETQCKKENPEYALPVKAQATAYGESALLLIAMGDYESKTISVNHAKSFMVDEKIPDDFQRSDKPISTAAAFYLAAQIKLLASLGWGC
;
A
#
# COMPACT_ATOMS: atom_id res chain seq x y z
N MET A 1 9.98 -12.12 9.15
CA MET A 1 9.54 -13.50 8.83
C MET A 1 8.49 -14.00 9.80
N ASP A 2 8.74 -13.84 11.09
CA ASP A 2 7.94 -14.49 12.13
C ASP A 2 6.51 -13.96 12.27
N VAL A 3 6.29 -12.68 11.96
CA VAL A 3 4.98 -12.02 12.06
C VAL A 3 4.18 -12.14 10.77
N PHE A 4 4.74 -11.74 9.63
CA PHE A 4 3.98 -11.64 8.37
C PHE A 4 4.21 -12.77 7.36
N ASN A 5 5.05 -13.77 7.66
CA ASN A 5 5.48 -14.81 6.71
C ASN A 5 6.13 -14.30 5.41
N VAL A 6 6.74 -13.11 5.42
CA VAL A 6 7.49 -12.61 4.25
C VAL A 6 8.73 -13.47 4.02
N ASP A 7 8.95 -13.92 2.78
CA ASP A 7 10.10 -14.76 2.40
C ASP A 7 11.42 -13.99 2.29
N GLU A 8 12.55 -14.70 2.25
CA GLU A 8 13.89 -14.08 2.30
C GLU A 8 14.11 -13.19 1.08
N GLY A 9 13.68 -13.64 -0.10
CA GLY A 9 13.82 -12.89 -1.34
C GLY A 9 13.05 -11.57 -1.33
N LEU A 10 11.85 -11.54 -0.75
CA LEU A 10 11.07 -10.32 -0.60
C LEU A 10 11.67 -9.40 0.46
N VAL A 11 12.15 -9.93 1.58
CA VAL A 11 12.89 -9.13 2.59
C VAL A 11 14.12 -8.49 1.94
N GLU A 12 14.94 -9.26 1.24
CA GLU A 12 16.12 -8.76 0.53
C GLU A 12 15.73 -7.67 -0.47
N ARG A 13 14.67 -7.88 -1.26
CA ARG A 13 14.20 -6.90 -2.24
C ARG A 13 13.74 -5.59 -1.59
N LEU A 14 13.01 -5.64 -0.49
CA LEU A 14 12.51 -4.47 0.22
C LEU A 14 13.63 -3.71 0.95
N THR A 15 14.63 -4.43 1.47
CA THR A 15 15.69 -3.85 2.30
C THR A 15 16.97 -3.51 1.55
N ARG A 16 17.21 -4.08 0.36
CA ARG A 16 18.37 -3.78 -0.50
C ARG A 16 18.62 -2.28 -0.76
N PRO A 17 17.62 -1.40 -0.97
CA PRO A 17 17.88 0.01 -1.17
C PRO A 17 18.23 0.75 0.14
N LEU A 18 17.98 0.15 1.31
CA LEU A 18 18.15 0.78 2.61
C LEU A 18 19.62 0.78 3.05
N PRO A 19 20.06 1.84 3.75
CA PRO A 19 21.37 1.84 4.38
C PRO A 19 21.42 0.81 5.53
N PRO A 20 22.62 0.35 5.93
CA PRO A 20 22.78 -0.62 7.03
C PRO A 20 22.24 -0.15 8.38
N GLN A 21 22.20 1.17 8.60
CA GLN A 21 21.50 1.80 9.72
C GLN A 21 20.59 2.89 9.17
N LEU A 22 19.35 2.90 9.64
CA LEU A 22 18.38 3.97 9.40
C LEU A 22 17.52 4.18 10.64
N THR A 23 16.94 5.36 10.72
CA THR A 23 15.76 5.67 11.52
C THR A 23 14.51 5.53 10.65
N LEU A 24 13.33 5.36 11.25
CA LEU A 24 12.08 5.33 10.47
C LEU A 24 11.81 6.66 9.74
N ALA A 25 12.33 7.77 10.26
CA ALA A 25 12.22 9.08 9.62
C ALA A 25 12.97 9.15 8.27
N ASP A 26 14.01 8.34 8.07
CA ASP A 26 14.74 8.27 6.80
C ASP A 26 13.89 7.66 5.67
N LEU A 27 12.82 6.93 6.01
CA LEU A 27 11.87 6.38 5.03
C LEU A 27 10.93 7.46 4.48
N SER A 28 10.75 8.58 5.18
CA SER A 28 9.92 9.71 4.78
C SER A 28 10.60 10.68 3.81
N VAL A 29 11.85 10.40 3.41
CA VAL A 29 12.58 11.21 2.42
C VAL A 29 11.95 11.02 1.03
N HIS A 30 11.43 12.13 0.49
CA HIS A 30 10.71 12.12 -0.79
C HIS A 30 11.55 11.60 -1.96
N GLY A 31 10.98 10.67 -2.71
CA GLY A 31 11.60 10.06 -3.89
C GLY A 31 12.60 8.93 -3.58
N PHE A 32 12.89 8.65 -2.31
CA PHE A 32 13.69 7.48 -1.93
C PHE A 32 12.85 6.20 -1.97
N ILE A 33 11.87 6.12 -1.06
CA ILE A 33 10.81 5.11 -1.00
C ILE A 33 9.46 5.81 -0.96
N GLU A 34 9.32 6.84 -0.12
CA GLU A 34 8.17 7.74 -0.11
C GLU A 34 7.94 8.34 -1.51
N HIS A 35 6.66 8.42 -1.89
CA HIS A 35 6.23 8.88 -3.19
C HIS A 35 4.84 9.52 -3.13
N ASP A 36 4.55 10.35 -4.12
CA ASP A 36 3.22 10.93 -4.33
C ASP A 36 2.12 9.87 -4.51
N ALA A 37 0.87 10.28 -4.35
CA ALA A 37 -0.29 9.41 -4.44
C ALA A 37 -0.20 8.20 -3.48
N SER A 38 0.31 8.43 -2.27
CA SER A 38 0.22 7.48 -1.15
C SER A 38 -1.24 7.18 -0.79
N LEU A 39 -1.50 5.99 -0.24
CA LEU A 39 -2.87 5.56 0.10
C LEU A 39 -3.50 6.43 1.20
N VAL A 40 -2.72 6.75 2.24
CA VAL A 40 -3.20 7.45 3.45
C VAL A 40 -2.29 8.59 3.89
N HIS A 41 -1.32 8.98 3.07
CA HIS A 41 -0.44 10.12 3.34
C HIS A 41 -0.62 11.18 2.25
N ASP A 42 -0.54 12.45 2.64
CA ASP A 42 -0.54 13.57 1.69
C ASP A 42 0.77 13.63 0.93
N ASP A 43 0.73 14.09 -0.33
CA ASP A 43 1.94 14.39 -1.10
C ASP A 43 2.74 15.49 -0.37
N THR A 44 4.08 15.39 -0.44
CA THR A 44 4.98 16.31 0.26
C THR A 44 4.83 17.77 -0.18
N TYR A 45 4.31 17.99 -1.39
CA TYR A 45 3.89 19.30 -1.91
C TYR A 45 2.98 20.08 -0.95
N VAL A 46 2.12 19.40 -0.18
CA VAL A 46 1.20 20.02 0.78
C VAL A 46 1.93 20.52 2.04
N LYS A 47 3.24 20.26 2.18
CA LYS A 47 4.11 20.67 3.30
C LYS A 47 3.62 20.17 4.67
N ARG A 48 2.92 19.03 4.67
CA ARG A 48 2.62 18.25 5.87
C ARG A 48 3.68 17.16 6.06
N ASP A 49 3.77 16.64 7.28
CA ASP A 49 4.66 15.52 7.58
C ASP A 49 4.25 14.30 6.73
N PRO A 50 5.14 13.75 5.87
CA PRO A 50 4.82 12.60 5.02
C PRO A 50 4.50 11.32 5.81
N ALA A 51 4.94 11.23 7.07
CA ALA A 51 4.61 10.09 7.94
C ALA A 51 3.24 10.24 8.63
N GLN A 52 2.63 11.42 8.60
CA GLN A 52 1.37 11.66 9.29
C GLN A 52 0.20 11.08 8.50
N VAL A 53 -0.52 10.13 9.11
CA VAL A 53 -1.73 9.55 8.52
C VAL A 53 -2.80 10.64 8.31
N ASN A 54 -3.29 10.73 7.08
CA ASN A 54 -4.45 11.52 6.70
C ASN A 54 -5.72 10.65 6.79
N THR A 55 -6.52 10.87 7.83
CA THR A 55 -7.73 10.09 8.08
C THR A 55 -8.79 10.22 6.99
N THR A 56 -8.86 11.36 6.28
CA THR A 56 -9.78 11.53 5.15
C THR A 56 -9.39 10.62 3.97
N LEU A 57 -8.09 10.46 3.71
CA LEU A 57 -7.61 9.52 2.70
C LEU A 57 -7.86 8.06 3.14
N ALA A 58 -7.64 7.75 4.42
CA ALA A 58 -7.97 6.43 4.98
C ALA A 58 -9.47 6.10 4.87
N ASP A 59 -10.34 7.04 5.24
CA ASP A 59 -11.79 6.87 5.12
C ASP A 59 -12.22 6.65 3.66
N ASN A 60 -11.57 7.33 2.70
CA ASN A 60 -11.80 7.09 1.27
C ASN A 60 -11.45 5.64 0.88
N VAL A 61 -10.32 5.12 1.36
CA VAL A 61 -9.90 3.72 1.13
C VAL A 61 -10.98 2.77 1.64
N PHE A 62 -11.41 2.93 2.89
CA PHE A 62 -12.38 2.04 3.54
C PHE A 62 -13.77 2.12 2.90
N ALA A 63 -14.17 3.30 2.42
CA ALA A 63 -15.42 3.50 1.71
C ALA A 63 -15.50 2.74 0.36
N LYS A 64 -14.37 2.24 -0.18
CA LYS A 64 -14.39 1.39 -1.38
C LYS A 64 -14.61 -0.08 -1.08
N SER A 65 -14.71 -0.48 0.19
CA SER A 65 -14.90 -1.88 0.56
C SER A 65 -16.18 -2.47 -0.04
N VAL A 66 -16.12 -3.77 -0.31
CA VAL A 66 -17.26 -4.59 -0.74
C VAL A 66 -17.44 -5.65 0.34
N ASP A 67 -18.64 -5.73 0.90
CA ASP A 67 -18.97 -6.64 2.01
C ASP A 67 -18.00 -6.50 3.21
N GLY A 68 -17.61 -5.26 3.52
CA GLY A 68 -16.71 -4.94 4.64
C GLY A 68 -15.24 -5.34 4.41
N LYS A 69 -14.87 -5.71 3.17
CA LYS A 69 -13.50 -6.10 2.81
C LYS A 69 -12.96 -5.28 1.64
N LEU A 70 -11.65 -5.09 1.67
CA LEU A 70 -10.87 -4.57 0.56
C LEU A 70 -10.29 -5.75 -0.21
N ASN A 71 -10.24 -5.61 -1.53
CA ASN A 71 -9.66 -6.56 -2.48
C ASN A 71 -8.96 -5.82 -3.63
N LYS A 72 -8.39 -6.56 -4.59
CA LYS A 72 -7.68 -5.98 -5.74
C LYS A 72 -8.48 -4.95 -6.55
N HIS A 73 -9.79 -5.10 -6.68
CA HIS A 73 -10.65 -4.16 -7.41
C HIS A 73 -10.82 -2.85 -6.63
N THR A 74 -11.06 -2.96 -5.32
CA THR A 74 -11.16 -1.79 -4.44
C THR A 74 -9.84 -1.03 -4.41
N MET A 75 -8.69 -1.73 -4.30
CA MET A 75 -7.36 -1.12 -4.34
C MET A 75 -7.09 -0.47 -5.69
N ALA A 76 -7.46 -1.09 -6.80
CA ALA A 76 -7.31 -0.50 -8.13
C ALA A 76 -8.08 0.82 -8.27
N LYS A 77 -9.31 0.88 -7.73
CA LYS A 77 -10.12 2.10 -7.69
C LYS A 77 -9.47 3.18 -6.85
N VAL A 78 -9.02 2.86 -5.63
CA VAL A 78 -8.33 3.81 -4.74
C VAL A 78 -7.06 4.35 -5.40
N ARG A 79 -6.20 3.47 -5.95
CA ARG A 79 -4.96 3.89 -6.63
C ARG A 79 -5.25 4.84 -7.79
N LYS A 80 -6.23 4.52 -8.63
CA LYS A 80 -6.64 5.39 -9.75
C LYS A 80 -7.15 6.74 -9.26
N GLU A 81 -7.99 6.76 -8.23
CA GLU A 81 -8.53 7.99 -7.65
C GLU A 81 -7.40 8.85 -7.07
N ARG A 82 -6.47 8.26 -6.30
CA ARG A 82 -5.31 8.98 -5.74
C ARG A 82 -4.40 9.56 -6.82
N GLU A 83 -4.04 8.78 -7.84
CA GLU A 83 -3.23 9.29 -8.95
C GLU A 83 -3.94 10.42 -9.71
N THR A 84 -5.26 10.31 -9.91
CA THR A 84 -6.05 11.35 -10.61
C THR A 84 -6.14 12.63 -9.77
N GLN A 85 -6.37 12.48 -8.47
CA GLN A 85 -6.43 13.59 -7.52
C GLN A 85 -5.09 14.33 -7.47
N CYS A 86 -3.98 13.61 -7.28
CA CYS A 86 -2.66 14.24 -7.15
C CYS A 86 -2.23 14.93 -8.45
N LYS A 87 -2.48 14.32 -9.62
CA LYS A 87 -2.25 14.99 -10.92
C LYS A 87 -3.03 16.31 -11.07
N LYS A 88 -4.16 16.44 -10.39
CA LYS A 88 -5.01 17.65 -10.45
C LYS A 88 -4.59 18.69 -9.40
N GLU A 89 -4.20 18.25 -8.22
CA GLU A 89 -4.02 19.10 -7.04
C GLU A 89 -2.55 19.44 -6.73
N ASN A 90 -1.61 18.60 -7.17
CA ASN A 90 -0.17 18.75 -6.97
C ASN A 90 0.51 19.13 -8.31
N PRO A 91 0.91 20.39 -8.52
CA PRO A 91 1.64 20.84 -9.71
C PRO A 91 3.01 20.17 -9.89
N GLU A 92 3.58 19.62 -8.82
CA GLU A 92 4.88 18.95 -8.79
C GLU A 92 4.74 17.42 -8.86
N TYR A 93 3.53 16.91 -9.12
CA TYR A 93 3.22 15.48 -9.11
C TYR A 93 4.22 14.65 -9.91
N ALA A 94 4.83 13.68 -9.24
CA ALA A 94 5.77 12.74 -9.83
C ALA A 94 5.55 11.32 -9.30
N LEU A 95 5.09 10.44 -10.19
CA LEU A 95 5.00 9.00 -9.91
C LEU A 95 5.75 8.18 -10.99
N PRO A 96 7.10 8.17 -10.95
CA PRO A 96 7.91 7.43 -11.92
C PRO A 96 7.66 5.91 -11.81
N VAL A 97 8.11 5.15 -12.82
CA VAL A 97 7.85 3.69 -12.90
C VAL A 97 8.27 2.94 -11.65
N LYS A 98 9.40 3.31 -11.02
CA LYS A 98 9.86 2.72 -9.76
C LYS A 98 8.87 2.98 -8.63
N ALA A 99 8.42 4.23 -8.46
CA ALA A 99 7.45 4.60 -7.43
C ALA A 99 6.08 3.95 -7.68
N GLN A 100 5.64 3.83 -8.94
CA GLN A 100 4.45 3.04 -9.27
C GLN A 100 4.60 1.58 -8.83
N ALA A 101 5.75 0.95 -9.08
CA ALA A 101 5.95 -0.43 -8.66
C ALA A 101 5.84 -0.57 -7.12
N THR A 102 6.38 0.39 -6.35
CA THR A 102 6.22 0.46 -4.89
C THR A 102 4.76 0.64 -4.49
N ALA A 103 4.10 1.69 -4.98
CA ALA A 103 2.70 2.02 -4.73
C ALA A 103 1.71 0.84 -4.89
N TYR A 104 1.81 0.13 -6.01
CA TYR A 104 0.95 -1.02 -6.29
C TYR A 104 1.39 -2.26 -5.52
N GLY A 105 2.69 -2.38 -5.20
CA GLY A 105 3.25 -3.39 -4.32
C GLY A 105 2.74 -3.27 -2.89
N GLU A 106 2.71 -2.06 -2.33
CA GLU A 106 2.14 -1.77 -1.01
C GLU A 106 0.67 -2.17 -0.92
N SER A 107 -0.11 -1.87 -1.97
CA SER A 107 -1.51 -2.30 -2.06
C SER A 107 -1.64 -3.82 -2.07
N ALA A 108 -0.76 -4.52 -2.80
CA ALA A 108 -0.75 -5.97 -2.82
C ALA A 108 -0.36 -6.56 -1.46
N LEU A 109 0.70 -6.03 -0.82
CA LEU A 109 1.19 -6.47 0.48
C LEU A 109 0.15 -6.24 1.57
N LEU A 110 -0.59 -5.12 1.56
CA LEU A 110 -1.69 -4.91 2.50
C LEU A 110 -2.73 -6.05 2.41
N LEU A 111 -3.08 -6.49 1.19
CA LEU A 111 -4.08 -7.54 1.00
C LEU A 111 -3.59 -8.93 1.44
N ILE A 112 -2.33 -9.28 1.20
CA ILE A 112 -1.84 -10.66 1.41
C ILE A 112 -0.99 -10.83 2.68
N ALA A 113 -0.44 -9.75 3.23
CA ALA A 113 0.36 -9.77 4.45
C ALA A 113 -0.43 -9.37 5.70
N MET A 114 -1.34 -8.40 5.56
CA MET A 114 -2.23 -7.96 6.65
C MET A 114 -3.65 -8.52 6.53
N GLY A 115 -3.95 -9.16 5.40
CA GLY A 115 -5.23 -9.81 5.13
C GLY A 115 -5.10 -11.33 4.97
N ASP A 116 -6.09 -11.89 4.29
CA ASP A 116 -6.14 -13.30 3.93
C ASP A 116 -5.43 -13.55 2.60
N TYR A 117 -4.40 -14.38 2.64
CA TYR A 117 -3.52 -14.66 1.50
C TYR A 117 -4.25 -15.34 0.32
N GLU A 118 -5.18 -16.26 0.60
CA GLU A 118 -5.88 -17.04 -0.44
C GLU A 118 -6.89 -16.19 -1.20
N SER A 119 -7.78 -15.52 -0.47
CA SER A 119 -8.81 -14.64 -1.03
C SER A 119 -8.23 -13.31 -1.50
N LYS A 120 -7.04 -12.93 -1.04
CA LYS A 120 -6.37 -11.64 -1.31
C LYS A 120 -7.26 -10.48 -0.88
N THR A 121 -7.82 -10.61 0.33
CA THR A 121 -8.72 -9.64 0.91
C THR A 121 -8.31 -9.28 2.33
N ILE A 122 -8.59 -8.05 2.76
CA ILE A 122 -8.41 -7.61 4.14
C ILE A 122 -9.72 -7.00 4.64
N SER A 123 -10.10 -7.25 5.90
CA SER A 123 -11.27 -6.59 6.49
C SER A 123 -11.00 -5.09 6.69
N VAL A 124 -12.02 -4.25 6.62
CA VAL A 124 -11.87 -2.81 6.93
C VAL A 124 -11.32 -2.59 8.33
N ASN A 125 -11.73 -3.42 9.30
CA ASN A 125 -11.22 -3.32 10.68
C ASN A 125 -9.72 -3.61 10.76
N HIS A 126 -9.22 -4.66 10.10
CA HIS A 126 -7.79 -4.95 10.06
C HIS A 126 -7.01 -3.86 9.33
N ALA A 127 -7.54 -3.40 8.19
CA ALA A 127 -6.92 -2.33 7.43
C ALA A 127 -6.84 -1.03 8.25
N LYS A 128 -7.89 -0.68 8.98
CA LYS A 128 -7.91 0.49 9.87
C LYS A 128 -6.93 0.36 11.02
N SER A 129 -6.93 -0.77 11.73
CA SER A 129 -5.99 -1.04 12.82
C SER A 129 -4.55 -0.87 12.36
N PHE A 130 -4.22 -1.39 11.17
CA PHE A 130 -2.85 -1.33 10.67
C PHE A 130 -2.48 0.03 10.09
N MET A 131 -3.34 0.62 9.26
CA MET A 131 -3.01 1.84 8.50
C MET A 131 -3.22 3.14 9.28
N VAL A 132 -4.10 3.13 10.29
CA VAL A 132 -4.47 4.33 11.05
C VAL A 132 -4.00 4.22 12.49
N ASP A 133 -4.26 3.09 13.14
CA ASP A 133 -3.88 2.88 14.54
C ASP A 133 -2.42 2.38 14.67
N GLU A 134 -1.74 2.13 13.54
CA GLU A 134 -0.38 1.58 13.43
C GLU A 134 -0.18 0.32 14.30
N LYS A 135 -1.25 -0.47 14.43
CA LYS A 135 -1.35 -1.63 15.32
C LYS A 135 -1.68 -2.88 14.53
N ILE A 136 -0.93 -3.96 14.78
CA ILE A 136 -1.30 -5.29 14.32
C ILE A 136 -2.62 -5.70 15.02
N PRO A 137 -3.67 -6.11 14.27
CA PRO A 137 -4.93 -6.53 14.87
C PRO A 137 -4.73 -7.65 15.90
N ASP A 138 -5.49 -7.62 17.00
CA ASP A 138 -5.31 -8.59 18.09
C ASP A 138 -5.67 -10.03 17.66
N ASP A 139 -6.56 -10.17 16.68
CA ASP A 139 -6.98 -11.42 16.04
C ASP A 139 -6.26 -11.68 14.71
N PHE A 140 -5.16 -10.97 14.44
CA PHE A 140 -4.36 -11.16 13.23
C PHE A 140 -3.85 -12.60 13.12
N GLN A 141 -4.08 -13.21 11.96
CA GLN A 141 -3.54 -14.53 11.62
C GLN A 141 -2.53 -14.37 10.50
N ARG A 142 -1.29 -14.77 10.80
CA ARG A 142 -0.23 -14.88 9.81
C ARG A 142 -0.61 -15.92 8.75
N SER A 143 -0.31 -15.63 7.48
CA SER A 143 -0.45 -16.61 6.40
C SER A 143 0.42 -17.85 6.65
N ASP A 144 -0.11 -19.04 6.36
CA ASP A 144 0.61 -20.31 6.35
C ASP A 144 1.58 -20.42 5.16
N LYS A 145 1.31 -19.69 4.07
CA LYS A 145 2.15 -19.63 2.87
C LYS A 145 3.13 -18.45 2.93
N PRO A 146 4.41 -18.67 2.58
CA PRO A 146 5.36 -17.57 2.49
C PRO A 146 4.92 -16.54 1.44
N ILE A 147 4.93 -15.27 1.85
CA ILE A 147 4.64 -14.15 0.96
C ILE A 147 5.90 -13.90 0.14
N SER A 148 5.84 -14.36 -1.11
CA SER A 148 6.97 -14.25 -2.03
C SER A 148 6.95 -12.97 -2.84
N THR A 149 8.13 -12.62 -3.33
CA THR A 149 8.31 -11.55 -4.33
C THR A 149 7.39 -11.78 -5.55
N ALA A 150 7.29 -13.02 -6.04
CA ALA A 150 6.46 -13.35 -7.19
C ALA A 150 4.96 -13.16 -6.89
N ALA A 151 4.49 -13.58 -5.72
CA ALA A 151 3.09 -13.41 -5.32
C ALA A 151 2.70 -11.93 -5.20
N ALA A 152 3.53 -11.13 -4.53
CA ALA A 152 3.33 -9.70 -4.37
C ALA A 152 3.33 -8.98 -5.74
N PHE A 153 4.31 -9.25 -6.61
CA PHE A 153 4.37 -8.65 -7.95
C PHE A 153 3.20 -9.05 -8.83
N TYR A 154 2.80 -10.32 -8.80
CA TYR A 154 1.67 -10.80 -9.60
C TYR A 154 0.38 -10.07 -9.21
N LEU A 155 0.10 -9.95 -7.92
CA LEU A 155 -1.07 -9.22 -7.43
C LEU A 155 -0.98 -7.72 -7.73
N ALA A 156 0.18 -7.09 -7.53
CA ALA A 156 0.40 -5.69 -7.86
C ALA A 156 0.16 -5.39 -9.35
N ALA A 157 0.62 -6.28 -10.24
CA ALA A 157 0.38 -6.18 -11.68
C ALA A 157 -1.11 -6.29 -12.02
N GLN A 158 -1.86 -7.18 -11.35
CA GLN A 158 -3.31 -7.26 -11.50
C GLN A 158 -4.02 -5.96 -11.06
N ILE A 159 -3.66 -5.41 -9.90
CA ILE A 159 -4.22 -4.16 -9.39
C ILE A 159 -3.94 -3.01 -10.38
N LYS A 160 -2.70 -2.91 -10.87
CA LYS A 160 -2.30 -1.89 -11.85
C LYS A 160 -3.07 -2.02 -13.16
N LEU A 161 -3.22 -3.23 -13.67
CA LEU A 161 -3.99 -3.49 -14.88
C LEU A 161 -5.45 -3.05 -14.71
N LEU A 162 -6.10 -3.43 -13.60
CA LEU A 162 -7.48 -3.02 -13.28
C LEU A 162 -7.61 -1.49 -13.17
N ALA A 163 -6.65 -0.83 -12.53
CA ALA A 163 -6.64 0.63 -12.40
C ALA A 163 -6.56 1.32 -13.77
N SER A 164 -5.74 0.77 -14.69
CA SER A 164 -5.58 1.31 -16.04
C SER A 164 -6.82 1.11 -16.93
N LEU A 165 -7.51 -0.02 -16.80
CA LEU A 165 -8.68 -0.36 -17.62
C LEU A 165 -9.96 0.34 -17.17
N GLY A 166 -10.02 0.83 -15.93
CA GLY A 166 -11.22 1.48 -15.39
C GLY A 166 -12.40 0.53 -15.17
N TRP A 167 -12.16 -0.78 -15.13
CA TRP A 167 -13.17 -1.78 -14.83
C TRP A 167 -13.50 -1.79 -13.34
N GLY A 168 -14.58 -1.10 -12.99
CA GLY A 168 -15.10 -0.97 -11.63
C GLY A 168 -16.49 -0.31 -11.59
N CYS A 169 -17.31 -0.55 -12.63
CA CYS A 169 -18.74 -0.27 -12.63
C CYS A 169 -19.49 -1.56 -12.30
#